data_AF-A0AAV0Y548-F1
#
_entry.id   AF-A0AAV0Y548-F1
#
_cell.length_a   1.000
_cell.length_b   1.000
_cell.length_c   1.000
_cell.angle_alpha   90.00
_cell.angle_beta   90.00
_cell.angle_gamma   90.00
#
_symmetry.space_group_name_H-M   'P 1'
#
loop_
_entity.id
_entity.type
_entity.pdbx_description
1 polymer ?
#
loop_
_entity_poly.entity_id
_entity_poly.type
_entity_poly.pdbx_seq_one_letter_code
_entity_poly.pdbx_strand_id
1 'polypeptide(L)'
;MYGITPQLPRLKSRKSFMNHTKAISSTNPEVERTTRWRNEISSTSSWVPNESLPSGHNETWPVWRTLNRLRAGIGRTKDNLIKWGLLDSTDTLCICGELQTMQHIITCTACFQTCTPEDIHKGTSQGINVARIWAEII
;
A
#
# COMPACT_ATOMS: atom_id res chain seq x y z
N MET A 1 23.85 37.39 3.76
CA MET A 1 23.16 36.12 3.45
C MET A 1 21.65 36.39 3.45
N TYR A 2 21.08 36.66 2.28
CA TYR A 2 19.63 36.77 2.07
C TYR A 2 19.09 35.36 1.82
N GLY A 3 18.04 34.93 2.54
CA GLY A 3 17.30 33.71 2.17
C GLY A 3 16.89 32.75 3.29
N ILE A 4 17.23 32.99 4.56
CA ILE A 4 16.68 32.20 5.66
C ILE A 4 15.54 32.99 6.30
N THR A 5 14.32 32.74 5.83
CA THR A 5 13.13 33.17 6.57
C THR A 5 13.07 32.40 7.89
N PRO A 6 12.99 33.06 9.05
CA PRO A 6 12.77 32.38 10.31
C PRO A 6 11.44 31.61 10.24
N GLN A 7 11.45 30.36 10.69
CA GLN A 7 10.25 29.52 10.78
C GLN A 7 9.15 30.28 11.53
N LEU A 8 7.99 30.46 10.91
CA LEU A 8 6.86 31.12 11.55
C LEU A 8 6.45 30.34 12.80
N PRO A 9 6.17 31.00 13.93
CA PRO A 9 5.72 30.33 15.13
C PRO A 9 4.39 29.61 14.87
N ARG A 10 4.23 28.43 15.47
CA ARG A 10 3.03 27.60 15.33
C ARG A 10 1.79 28.42 15.75
N LEU A 11 0.68 28.30 15.01
CA LEU A 11 -0.59 28.92 15.37
C LEU A 11 -0.97 28.58 16.82
N LYS A 12 -1.43 29.57 17.61
CA LYS A 12 -1.80 29.40 19.03
C LYS A 12 -2.84 28.29 19.28
N SER A 13 -3.70 28.01 18.29
CA SER A 13 -4.70 26.94 18.35
C SER A 13 -4.09 25.53 18.24
N ARG A 14 -2.88 25.41 17.68
CA ARG A 14 -2.18 24.13 17.50
C ARG A 14 -1.23 23.92 18.68
N LYS A 15 -1.78 23.50 19.82
CA LYS A 15 -0.97 23.05 20.97
C LYS A 15 -0.02 21.93 20.51
N SER A 16 1.21 21.93 21.01
CA SER A 16 2.16 20.87 20.68
C SER A 16 1.62 19.53 21.13
N PHE A 17 1.66 18.52 20.26
CA PHE A 17 1.27 17.15 20.65
C PHE A 17 2.09 16.67 21.84
N MET A 18 3.35 17.11 21.96
CA MET A 18 4.23 16.82 23.10
C MET A 18 3.63 17.23 24.45
N ASN A 19 2.74 18.23 24.49
CA ASN A 19 2.08 18.68 25.73
C ASN A 19 0.89 17.77 26.13
N HIS A 20 0.45 16.89 25.23
CA HIS A 20 -0.73 16.03 25.41
C HIS A 20 -0.42 14.54 25.25
N THR A 21 0.79 14.18 24.83
CA THR A 21 1.25 12.80 24.71
C THR A 21 2.10 12.40 25.92
N LYS A 22 1.90 11.18 26.43
CA LYS A 22 2.79 10.57 27.42
C LYS A 22 3.76 9.64 26.70
N ALA A 23 5.04 9.73 27.04
CA ALA A 23 6.03 8.76 26.57
C ALA A 23 5.68 7.37 27.10
N ILE A 24 5.96 6.36 26.27
CA ILE A 24 5.87 4.95 26.65
C ILE A 24 7.20 4.58 27.30
N SER A 25 7.17 4.25 28.59
CA SER A 25 8.37 3.96 29.39
C SER A 25 8.69 2.47 29.53
N SER A 26 7.88 1.60 28.92
CA SER A 26 8.12 0.14 28.92
C SER A 26 9.43 -0.21 28.21
N THR A 27 10.10 -1.25 28.72
CA THR A 27 11.26 -1.89 28.07
C THR A 27 10.93 -2.41 26.67
N ASN A 28 9.64 -2.69 26.40
CA ASN A 28 9.13 -3.10 25.10
C ASN A 28 7.96 -2.18 24.68
N PRO A 29 8.25 -1.05 23.99
CA PRO A 29 7.23 -0.08 23.59
C PRO A 29 6.21 -0.60 22.57
N GLU A 30 6.61 -1.49 21.68
CA GLU A 30 5.76 -2.06 20.62
C GLU A 30 4.65 -2.97 21.18
N VAL A 31 4.96 -3.77 22.22
CA VAL A 31 3.95 -4.58 22.93
C VAL A 31 2.97 -3.68 23.66
N GLU A 32 3.45 -2.61 24.30
CA GLU A 32 2.58 -1.68 25.00
C GLU A 32 1.63 -0.94 24.04
N ARG A 33 2.14 -0.45 22.90
CA ARG A 33 1.32 0.19 21.86
C ARG A 33 0.25 -0.74 21.31
N THR A 34 0.63 -1.93 20.88
CA THR A 34 -0.33 -2.92 20.33
C THR A 34 -1.37 -3.35 21.37
N THR A 35 -0.99 -3.44 22.65
CA THR A 35 -1.93 -3.75 23.74
C THR A 35 -2.93 -2.61 23.98
N ARG A 36 -2.45 -1.36 24.08
CA ARG A 36 -3.33 -0.19 24.20
C ARG A 36 -4.28 -0.09 23.01
N TRP A 37 -3.79 -0.32 21.80
CA TRP A 37 -4.62 -0.30 20.60
C TRP A 37 -5.69 -1.40 20.62
N ARG A 38 -5.34 -2.65 20.98
CA ARG A 38 -6.32 -3.73 21.15
C ARG A 38 -7.40 -3.40 22.17
N ASN A 39 -7.04 -2.73 23.26
CA ASN A 39 -8.01 -2.33 24.30
C ASN A 39 -8.97 -1.24 23.82
N GLU A 40 -8.55 -0.40 22.86
CA GLU A 40 -9.39 0.67 22.29
C GLU A 40 -10.29 0.18 21.15
N ILE A 41 -9.88 -0.86 20.42
CA ILE A 41 -10.70 -1.43 19.34
C ILE A 41 -11.82 -2.27 19.97
N SER A 42 -13.06 -2.00 19.55
CA SER A 42 -14.24 -2.76 19.98
C SER A 42 -14.04 -4.26 19.85
N SER A 43 -14.54 -5.03 20.82
CA SER A 43 -14.48 -6.50 20.88
C SER A 43 -15.18 -7.22 19.72
N THR A 44 -15.83 -6.49 18.82
CA THR A 44 -16.50 -7.02 17.62
C THR A 44 -15.56 -7.20 16.42
N SER A 45 -14.35 -6.64 16.46
CA SER A 45 -13.38 -6.76 15.36
C SER A 45 -12.49 -7.99 15.54
N SER A 46 -12.46 -8.88 14.54
CA SER A 46 -11.49 -9.98 14.44
C SER A 46 -10.08 -9.54 14.02
N TRP A 47 -9.92 -8.27 13.62
CA TRP A 47 -8.66 -7.72 13.19
C TRP A 47 -7.73 -7.44 14.37
N VAL A 48 -6.47 -7.85 14.25
CA VAL A 48 -5.43 -7.68 15.28
C VAL A 48 -4.39 -6.66 14.81
N PRO A 49 -4.15 -5.59 15.58
CA PRO A 49 -3.07 -4.65 15.32
C PRO A 49 -1.71 -5.35 15.26
N ASN A 50 -0.93 -5.00 14.25
CA ASN A 50 0.44 -5.46 14.04
C ASN A 50 1.30 -4.30 13.54
N GLU A 51 2.46 -4.08 14.16
CA GLU A 51 3.41 -3.03 13.79
C GLU A 51 4.46 -3.48 12.77
N SER A 52 4.49 -4.76 12.41
CA SER A 52 5.37 -5.25 11.36
C SER A 52 4.93 -4.76 9.98
N LEU A 53 5.92 -4.45 9.12
CA LEU A 53 5.66 -4.13 7.73
C LEU A 53 5.15 -5.37 6.99
N PRO A 54 4.25 -5.21 6.01
CA PRO A 54 3.76 -6.33 5.23
C PRO A 54 4.90 -6.95 4.42
N SER A 55 4.74 -8.22 4.04
CA SER A 55 5.70 -8.91 3.19
C SER A 55 5.95 -8.15 1.87
N GLY A 56 7.18 -8.27 1.37
CA GLY A 56 7.65 -7.49 0.21
C GLY A 56 8.13 -6.08 0.55
N HIS A 57 8.14 -5.65 1.82
CA HIS A 57 8.60 -4.30 2.20
C HIS A 57 10.07 -3.99 1.88
N ASN A 58 10.90 -5.02 1.71
CA ASN A 58 12.30 -4.88 1.31
C ASN A 58 12.50 -4.78 -0.21
N GLU A 59 11.43 -4.92 -1.00
CA GLU A 59 11.50 -4.77 -2.45
C GLU A 59 11.72 -3.31 -2.85
N THR A 60 12.14 -3.10 -4.10
CA THR A 60 12.27 -1.75 -4.65
C THR A 60 10.93 -1.03 -4.65
N TRP A 61 10.96 0.30 -4.58
CA TRP A 61 9.75 1.11 -4.50
C TRP A 61 8.71 0.82 -5.59
N PRO A 62 9.08 0.66 -6.89
CA PRO A 62 8.11 0.31 -7.94
C PRO A 62 7.40 -1.02 -7.64
N VAL A 63 8.16 -2.05 -7.27
CA VAL A 63 7.63 -3.40 -6.98
C VAL A 63 6.75 -3.37 -5.74
N TRP A 64 7.20 -2.71 -4.66
CA TRP A 64 6.43 -2.59 -3.42
C TRP A 64 5.13 -1.82 -3.64
N ARG A 65 5.15 -0.71 -4.38
CA ARG A 65 3.97 0.06 -4.76
C ARG A 65 2.97 -0.80 -5.54
N THR A 66 3.46 -1.52 -6.55
CA THR A 66 2.63 -2.38 -7.39
C THR A 66 2.04 -3.54 -6.60
N LEU A 67 2.81 -4.18 -5.72
CA LEU A 67 2.31 -5.22 -4.82
C LEU A 67 1.17 -4.71 -3.93
N ASN A 68 1.27 -3.50 -3.40
CA ASN A 68 0.19 -2.91 -2.59
C ASN A 68 -1.04 -2.52 -3.41
N ARG A 69 -0.88 -2.08 -4.66
CA ARG A 69 -2.01 -1.88 -5.59
C ARG A 69 -2.75 -3.18 -5.86
N LEU A 70 -2.01 -4.27 -6.10
CA LEU A 70 -2.57 -5.61 -6.28
C LEU A 70 -3.34 -6.07 -5.03
N ARG A 71 -2.79 -5.87 -3.83
CA ARG A 71 -3.48 -6.18 -2.55
C ARG A 71 -4.78 -5.40 -2.36
N ALA A 72 -4.79 -4.12 -2.74
CA ALA A 72 -5.95 -3.25 -2.64
C ALA A 72 -7.00 -3.52 -3.74
N GLY A 73 -6.64 -4.26 -4.79
CA GLY A 73 -7.50 -4.48 -5.96
C GLY A 73 -7.74 -3.22 -6.79
N ILE A 74 -6.93 -2.17 -6.62
CA ILE A 74 -7.06 -0.87 -7.30
C ILE A 74 -5.67 -0.40 -7.72
N GLY A 75 -5.51 -0.10 -9.02
CA GLY A 75 -4.24 0.29 -9.63
C GLY A 75 -4.44 0.93 -11.00
N ARG A 76 -3.34 1.26 -11.70
CA ARG A 76 -3.40 1.93 -13.02
C ARG A 76 -3.61 0.93 -14.17
N THR A 77 -4.56 0.03 -14.02
CA THR A 77 -5.02 -0.84 -15.12
C THR A 77 -5.79 -0.01 -16.15
N LYS A 78 -5.75 -0.40 -17.42
CA LYS A 78 -6.42 0.33 -18.51
C LYS A 78 -7.90 0.57 -18.23
N ASP A 79 -8.61 -0.40 -17.64
CA ASP A 79 -10.01 -0.24 -17.25
C ASP A 79 -10.21 0.91 -16.24
N ASN A 80 -9.33 1.04 -15.24
CA ASN A 80 -9.36 2.12 -14.27
C ASN A 80 -8.90 3.44 -14.87
N LEU A 81 -7.89 3.45 -15.73
CA LEU A 81 -7.43 4.65 -16.42
C LEU A 81 -8.53 5.26 -17.30
N ILE A 82 -9.30 4.42 -18.00
CA ILE A 82 -10.48 4.87 -18.78
C ILE A 82 -11.56 5.41 -17.85
N LYS A 83 -11.87 4.71 -16.75
CA LYS A 83 -12.82 5.21 -15.72
C LYS A 83 -12.40 6.56 -15.15
N TRP A 84 -11.09 6.81 -15.03
CA TRP A 84 -10.52 8.07 -14.55
C TRP A 84 -10.34 9.13 -15.65
N GLY A 85 -10.68 8.83 -16.91
CA GLY A 85 -10.50 9.76 -18.03
C GLY A 85 -9.05 10.05 -18.39
N LEU A 86 -8.12 9.14 -18.05
CA LEU A 86 -6.68 9.27 -18.32
C LEU A 86 -6.24 8.48 -19.57
N LEU A 87 -7.12 7.67 -20.15
CA LEU A 87 -6.88 6.90 -21.35
C LEU A 87 -8.12 6.95 -22.24
N ASP A 88 -7.91 6.99 -23.56
CA ASP A 88 -8.99 6.94 -24.54
C ASP A 88 -9.72 5.59 -24.48
N SER A 89 -11.03 5.60 -24.72
CA SER A 89 -11.93 4.46 -24.52
C SER A 89 -11.65 3.24 -25.42
N THR A 90 -10.70 3.33 -26.34
CA THR A 90 -10.36 2.28 -27.30
C THR A 90 -9.27 1.33 -26.83
N ASP A 91 -8.41 1.73 -25.89
CA ASP A 91 -7.30 0.88 -25.43
C ASP A 91 -7.60 0.23 -24.07
N THR A 92 -8.46 -0.79 -24.07
CA THR A 92 -8.85 -1.54 -22.87
C THR A 92 -8.08 -2.85 -22.68
N LEU A 93 -7.32 -3.28 -23.68
CA LEU A 93 -6.83 -4.65 -23.78
C LEU A 93 -5.43 -4.83 -23.18
N CYS A 94 -5.26 -5.95 -22.52
CA CYS A 94 -3.98 -6.50 -22.09
C CYS A 94 -3.22 -7.07 -23.30
N ILE A 95 -1.92 -7.35 -23.12
CA ILE A 95 -1.08 -8.01 -24.12
C ILE A 95 -1.61 -9.38 -24.57
N CYS A 96 -2.41 -10.05 -23.74
CA CYS A 96 -3.05 -11.31 -24.09
C CYS A 96 -4.37 -11.14 -24.87
N GLY A 97 -4.82 -9.91 -25.13
CA GLY A 97 -6.07 -9.61 -25.82
C GLY A 97 -7.31 -9.51 -24.93
N GLU A 98 -7.22 -9.85 -23.64
CA GLU A 98 -8.32 -9.72 -22.67
C GLU A 98 -8.37 -8.33 -22.04
N LEU A 99 -9.50 -7.97 -21.43
CA LEU A 99 -9.64 -6.67 -20.77
C LEU A 99 -8.68 -6.56 -19.58
N GLN A 100 -7.82 -5.53 -19.58
CA GLN A 100 -6.83 -5.34 -18.52
C GLN A 100 -7.49 -4.77 -17.26
N THR A 101 -7.94 -5.68 -16.39
CA THR A 101 -8.44 -5.38 -15.03
C THR A 101 -7.44 -5.79 -13.96
N MET A 102 -7.62 -5.30 -12.73
CA MET A 102 -6.82 -5.72 -11.58
C MET A 102 -6.90 -7.23 -11.30
N GLN A 103 -8.04 -7.87 -11.58
CA GLN A 103 -8.19 -9.32 -11.43
C GLN A 103 -7.44 -10.08 -12.54
N HIS A 104 -7.52 -9.57 -13.76
CA HIS A 104 -6.91 -10.19 -14.93
C HIS A 104 -5.38 -10.21 -14.84
N ILE A 105 -4.75 -9.10 -14.44
CA ILE A 105 -3.29 -8.98 -14.42
C ILE A 105 -2.59 -9.95 -13.44
N ILE A 106 -3.32 -10.46 -12.43
CA ILE A 106 -2.82 -11.45 -11.47
C ILE A 106 -2.71 -12.83 -12.13
N THR A 107 -3.64 -13.16 -13.03
CA THR A 107 -3.80 -14.46 -13.67
C THR A 107 -3.50 -14.45 -15.17
N CYS A 108 -2.96 -13.35 -15.69
CA CYS A 108 -2.72 -13.15 -17.11
C CYS A 108 -1.77 -14.23 -17.67
N THR A 109 -2.26 -15.06 -18.58
CA THR A 109 -1.52 -16.20 -19.15
C THR A 109 -0.41 -15.80 -20.11
N ALA A 110 -0.43 -14.57 -20.62
CA ALA A 110 0.68 -14.03 -21.42
C ALA A 110 1.87 -13.58 -20.55
N CYS A 111 1.70 -13.51 -19.23
CA CYS A 111 2.81 -13.30 -18.32
C CYS A 111 3.54 -14.63 -18.09
N PHE A 112 4.88 -14.61 -18.08
CA PHE A 112 5.69 -15.81 -17.81
C PHE A 112 5.46 -16.42 -16.42
N GLN A 113 4.84 -15.67 -15.51
CA GLN A 113 4.45 -16.10 -14.17
C GLN A 113 3.03 -15.64 -13.86
N THR A 114 2.27 -16.53 -13.24
CA THR A 114 0.93 -16.29 -12.69
C THR A 114 0.94 -16.59 -11.20
N CYS A 115 0.02 -15.98 -10.45
CA CYS A 115 -0.11 -16.24 -9.01
C CYS A 115 -1.57 -16.20 -8.57
N THR A 116 -1.82 -16.56 -7.31
CA THR A 116 -3.14 -16.44 -6.69
C THR A 116 -3.29 -15.09 -5.96
N PRO A 117 -4.51 -14.61 -5.71
CA PRO A 117 -4.73 -13.45 -4.83
C PRO A 117 -4.08 -13.64 -3.44
N GLU A 118 -4.07 -14.88 -2.93
CA GLU A 118 -3.43 -15.24 -1.66
C GLU A 118 -1.91 -15.06 -1.71
N ASP A 119 -1.27 -15.38 -2.83
CA ASP A 119 0.17 -15.17 -3.05
C ASP A 119 0.53 -13.67 -3.01
N ILE A 120 -0.31 -12.83 -3.60
CA ILE A 120 -0.19 -11.36 -3.53
C ILE A 120 -0.32 -10.88 -2.08
N HIS A 121 -1.33 -11.37 -1.36
CA HIS A 121 -1.58 -10.95 0.01
C HIS A 121 -0.44 -11.36 0.94
N LYS A 122 0.01 -12.62 0.84
CA LYS A 122 1.15 -13.16 1.59
C LYS A 122 2.50 -12.64 1.09
N GLY A 123 2.57 -12.02 -0.09
CA GLY A 123 3.82 -11.56 -0.68
C GLY A 123 4.81 -12.70 -0.91
N THR A 124 4.31 -13.83 -1.42
CA THR A 124 5.17 -14.97 -1.81
C THR A 124 6.04 -14.60 -3.00
N SER A 125 7.03 -15.44 -3.33
CA SER A 125 7.89 -15.21 -4.49
C SER A 125 7.09 -15.06 -5.78
N GLN A 126 6.01 -15.83 -5.96
CA GLN A 126 5.13 -15.72 -7.13
C GLN A 126 4.40 -14.37 -7.17
N GLY A 127 3.82 -13.94 -6.05
CA GLY A 127 3.13 -12.65 -5.97
C GLY A 127 4.08 -11.46 -6.21
N ILE A 128 5.28 -11.51 -5.64
CA ILE A 128 6.31 -10.49 -5.87
C ILE A 128 6.76 -10.47 -7.33
N ASN A 129 6.92 -11.64 -7.97
CA ASN A 129 7.31 -11.70 -9.37
C ASN A 129 6.24 -11.12 -10.30
N VAL A 130 4.95 -11.40 -10.06
CA VAL A 130 3.86 -10.74 -10.80
C VAL A 130 3.92 -9.23 -10.58
N ALA A 131 4.17 -8.76 -9.35
CA ALA A 131 4.35 -7.33 -9.09
C ALA A 131 5.53 -6.72 -9.85
N ARG A 132 6.63 -7.47 -10.06
CA ARG A 132 7.78 -7.04 -10.88
C ARG A 132 7.43 -6.88 -12.35
N ILE A 133 6.67 -7.82 -12.92
CA ILE A 133 6.22 -7.76 -14.32
C ILE A 133 5.44 -6.46 -14.59
N TRP A 134 4.58 -6.08 -13.64
CA TRP A 134 3.70 -4.93 -13.79
C TRP A 134 4.26 -3.62 -13.19
N ALA A 135 5.46 -3.62 -12.60
CA ALA A 135 5.99 -2.51 -11.80
C ALA A 135 6.06 -1.16 -12.54
N GLU A 136 6.39 -1.21 -13.83
CA GLU A 136 6.51 -0.04 -14.71
C GLU A 136 5.20 0.30 -15.46
N ILE A 137 4.22 -0.60 -15.41
CA ILE A 137 2.96 -0.47 -16.16
C ILE A 137 1.83 0.05 -15.27
N ILE A 138 1.67 -0.50 -14.05
CA ILE A 138 0.49 -0.25 -13.19
C ILE A 138 0.79 0.44 -11.86
#